data_AF-A0A947YWD1-F1
#
_entry.id   AF-A0A947YWD1-F1
#
_cell.length_a   1.000
_cell.length_b   1.000
_cell.length_c   1.000
_cell.angle_alpha   90.00
_cell.angle_beta   90.00
_cell.angle_gamma   90.00
#
_symmetry.space_group_name_H-M   'P 1'
#
loop_
_entity.id
_entity.type
_entity.pdbx_description
1 polymer ?
#
loop_
_entity_poly.entity_id
_entity_poly.type
_entity_poly.pdbx_seq_one_letter_code
_entity_poly.pdbx_strand_id
1 'polypeptide(L)'
;MTKDNVRSDVKIHKSEPSDEGKIMVSEDVYIIVTQAYCPNGHNLVDISDHEFDGYKGISLKVASSKKEGILHVSPFHGDHSKHGVCFDSGEKVRISCPVCDAEFPVLGKCNCQQGDLRIVYLTPNRNESHMIAVCDQWGCYLSRVIDDNDLFSEFIDDSWE
;
A
#
# COMPACT_ATOMS: atom_id res chain seq x y z
N MET A 1 3.51 22.20 16.81
CA MET A 1 2.16 21.65 17.08
C MET A 1 2.30 20.15 16.97
N THR A 2 2.44 19.50 18.11
CA THR A 2 2.62 18.05 18.30
C THR A 2 1.32 17.35 17.93
N LYS A 3 1.37 16.36 17.04
CA LYS A 3 0.26 15.43 16.81
C LYS A 3 0.56 14.16 17.57
N ASP A 4 0.30 14.22 18.88
CA ASP A 4 -0.06 13.04 19.65
C ASP A 4 -1.38 12.53 19.08
N ASN A 5 -1.33 11.50 18.23
CA ASN A 5 -2.46 10.65 17.89
C ASN A 5 -1.90 9.37 17.28
N VAL A 6 -1.58 8.42 18.15
CA VAL A 6 -1.55 7.00 17.79
C VAL A 6 -2.92 6.70 17.19
N ARG A 7 -2.98 6.46 15.87
CA ARG A 7 -4.23 6.08 15.19
C ARG A 7 -4.63 4.70 15.72
N SER A 8 -5.79 4.61 16.37
CA SER A 8 -6.34 3.40 17.00
C SER A 8 -6.58 2.21 16.04
N ASP A 9 -6.45 2.44 14.74
CA ASP A 9 -6.96 1.56 13.69
C ASP A 9 -5.86 0.75 12.99
N VAL A 10 -4.59 0.99 13.34
CA VAL A 10 -3.46 0.13 12.94
C VAL A 10 -3.23 -0.92 14.03
N LYS A 11 -3.42 -2.20 13.69
CA LYS A 11 -3.09 -3.32 14.59
C LYS A 11 -1.76 -3.92 14.18
N ILE A 12 -0.80 -3.90 15.11
CA ILE A 12 0.54 -4.46 14.92
C ILE A 12 0.61 -5.78 15.68
N HIS A 13 1.02 -6.84 15.00
CA HIS A 13 0.99 -8.20 15.55
C HIS A 13 2.38 -8.72 15.97
N LYS A 14 3.46 -8.04 15.57
CA LYS A 14 4.86 -8.41 15.87
C LYS A 14 5.64 -7.19 16.38
N SER A 15 6.50 -7.39 17.38
CA SER A 15 7.26 -6.30 18.03
C SER A 15 8.43 -5.77 17.19
N GLU A 16 8.98 -6.58 16.26
CA GLU A 16 10.13 -6.20 15.42
C GLU A 16 9.97 -6.76 14.00
N PRO A 17 10.22 -5.94 12.94
CA PRO A 17 10.23 -6.41 11.55
C PRO A 17 11.48 -7.23 11.21
N SER A 18 11.43 -8.03 10.14
CA SER A 18 12.60 -8.76 9.61
C SER A 18 13.66 -7.84 8.99
N ASP A 19 14.89 -8.31 8.89
CA ASP A 19 15.98 -7.57 8.21
C ASP A 19 15.75 -7.49 6.67
N GLU A 20 14.95 -8.40 6.09
CA GLU A 20 14.67 -8.43 4.65
C GLU A 20 13.64 -7.38 4.24
N GLY A 21 12.56 -7.25 5.01
CA GLY A 21 11.57 -6.19 4.86
C GLY A 21 12.11 -4.91 5.48
N LYS A 22 12.66 -3.98 4.69
CA LYS A 22 13.14 -2.67 5.17
C LYS A 22 12.00 -1.81 5.77
N ILE A 23 11.58 -2.15 6.98
CA ILE A 23 10.47 -1.55 7.72
C ILE A 23 11.07 -0.81 8.92
N MET A 24 10.69 0.46 9.11
CA MET A 24 11.04 1.23 10.30
C MET A 24 9.83 1.33 11.24
N VAL A 25 10.09 1.27 12.56
CA VAL A 25 9.10 1.36 13.65
C VAL A 25 9.56 2.48 14.61
N SER A 26 8.70 3.46 14.94
CA SER A 26 9.01 4.60 15.85
C SER A 26 8.12 4.60 17.10
N GLU A 27 8.48 5.36 18.15
CA GLU A 27 7.86 5.37 19.49
C GLU A 27 6.39 5.85 19.51
N ASP A 28 5.97 6.61 18.49
CA ASP A 28 4.58 6.64 18.01
C ASP A 28 4.53 5.71 16.78
N VAL A 29 3.85 4.55 16.91
CA VAL A 29 4.11 3.45 15.99
C VAL A 29 3.46 3.66 14.62
N TYR A 30 4.23 4.20 13.68
CA TYR A 30 3.89 4.28 12.27
C TYR A 30 4.80 3.33 11.47
N ILE A 31 4.21 2.54 10.59
CA ILE A 31 4.92 1.62 9.70
C ILE A 31 5.15 2.34 8.38
N ILE A 32 6.41 2.45 7.97
CA ILE A 32 6.81 3.14 6.74
C ILE A 32 7.34 2.12 5.73
N VAL A 33 6.71 2.06 4.57
CA VAL A 33 7.15 1.26 3.43
C VAL A 33 8.24 2.03 2.68
N THR A 34 9.49 1.63 2.85
CA THR A 34 10.65 2.32 2.23
C THR A 34 11.02 1.79 0.85
N GLN A 35 10.47 0.64 0.46
CA GLN A 35 10.68 0.04 -0.85
C GLN A 35 9.44 -0.77 -1.26
N ALA A 36 9.11 -0.75 -2.55
CA ALA A 36 7.98 -1.47 -3.11
C ALA A 36 8.31 -1.84 -4.56
N TYR A 37 7.96 -3.05 -4.99
CA TYR A 37 8.33 -3.59 -6.28
C TYR A 37 7.12 -4.19 -7.01
N CYS A 38 7.10 -3.99 -8.33
CA CYS A 38 6.14 -4.66 -9.19
C CYS A 38 6.49 -6.14 -9.44
N PRO A 39 5.60 -6.93 -10.08
CA PRO A 39 5.87 -8.33 -10.41
C PRO A 39 7.11 -8.53 -11.29
N ASN A 40 7.47 -7.52 -12.08
CA ASN A 40 8.66 -7.53 -12.93
C ASN A 40 9.90 -6.91 -12.27
N GLY A 41 9.85 -6.51 -10.99
CA GLY A 41 11.00 -6.03 -10.22
C GLY A 41 11.34 -4.54 -10.31
N HIS A 42 10.56 -3.71 -10.99
CA HIS A 42 10.74 -2.25 -10.94
C HIS A 42 10.40 -1.71 -9.54
N ASN A 43 11.30 -0.87 -8.99
CA ASN A 43 11.06 -0.12 -7.75
C ASN A 43 10.01 0.98 -7.99
N LEU A 44 9.01 1.05 -7.12
CA LEU A 44 7.84 1.93 -7.21
C LEU A 44 7.95 3.20 -6.36
N VAL A 45 8.88 3.24 -5.39
CA VAL A 45 9.08 4.39 -4.48
C VAL A 45 9.91 5.51 -5.13
N ASP A 46 10.79 5.17 -6.08
CA ASP A 46 11.70 6.13 -6.74
C ASP A 46 11.23 6.58 -8.13
N ILE A 47 9.95 6.42 -8.46
CA ILE A 47 9.41 6.79 -9.78
C ILE A 47 9.06 8.29 -9.86
N SER A 48 8.76 8.91 -8.72
CA SER A 48 8.33 10.31 -8.62
C SER A 48 9.03 10.99 -7.45
N ASP A 49 9.22 12.30 -7.56
CA ASP A 49 9.73 13.15 -6.48
C ASP A 49 8.59 13.65 -5.55
N HIS A 50 7.37 13.12 -5.70
CA HIS A 50 6.27 13.46 -4.80
C HIS A 50 6.48 12.80 -3.43
N GLU A 51 6.48 13.63 -2.39
CA GLU A 51 6.73 13.22 -1.02
C GLU A 51 5.49 13.39 -0.13
N PHE A 52 5.37 12.49 0.84
CA PHE A 52 4.45 12.54 1.96
C PHE A 52 5.29 12.69 3.22
N ASP A 53 5.18 13.81 3.93
CA ASP A 53 5.93 14.09 5.16
C ASP A 53 7.45 13.81 5.06
N GLY A 54 8.05 14.11 3.90
CA GLY A 54 9.48 13.93 3.61
C GLY A 54 9.88 12.52 3.15
N TYR A 55 8.91 11.62 2.92
CA TYR A 55 9.14 10.28 2.38
C TYR A 55 8.54 10.15 0.98
N LYS A 56 9.28 9.55 0.05
CA LYS A 56 8.80 9.33 -1.31
C LYS A 56 7.58 8.40 -1.33
N GLY A 57 6.60 8.75 -2.15
CA GLY A 57 5.37 7.96 -2.32
C GLY A 57 5.56 6.71 -3.18
N ILE A 58 4.70 5.72 -2.99
CA ILE A 58 4.62 4.54 -3.85
C ILE A 58 3.82 4.92 -5.10
N SER A 59 4.41 4.75 -6.29
CA SER A 59 3.78 5.10 -7.57
C SER A 59 3.14 3.89 -8.24
N LEU A 60 1.83 3.99 -8.52
CA LEU A 60 1.03 2.96 -9.17
C LEU A 60 0.35 3.53 -10.41
N LYS A 61 0.20 2.74 -11.46
CA LYS A 61 -0.75 3.06 -12.53
C LYS A 61 -2.11 2.48 -12.18
N VAL A 62 -3.14 3.30 -12.26
CA VAL A 62 -4.51 2.92 -11.88
C VAL A 62 -5.45 3.27 -13.02
N ALA A 63 -6.32 2.33 -13.39
CA ALA A 63 -7.24 2.49 -14.50
C ALA A 63 -8.64 1.94 -14.18
N SER A 64 -9.68 2.63 -14.63
CA SER A 64 -11.05 2.12 -14.72
C SER A 64 -11.50 2.06 -16.17
N SER A 65 -12.78 1.77 -16.42
CA SER A 65 -13.35 1.79 -17.77
C SER A 65 -13.39 3.19 -18.39
N LYS A 66 -13.31 4.26 -17.57
CA LYS A 66 -13.47 5.65 -18.01
C LYS A 66 -12.19 6.46 -18.02
N LYS A 67 -11.23 6.12 -17.17
CA LYS A 67 -10.02 6.93 -16.96
C LYS A 67 -8.86 6.08 -16.50
N GLU A 68 -7.65 6.52 -16.82
CA GLU A 68 -6.40 5.97 -16.28
C GLU A 68 -5.44 7.09 -15.90
N GLY A 69 -4.49 6.77 -15.03
CA GLY A 69 -3.40 7.69 -14.69
C GLY A 69 -2.46 7.12 -13.65
N ILE A 70 -1.49 7.93 -13.26
CA ILE A 70 -0.56 7.61 -12.17
C ILE A 70 -1.14 8.10 -10.85
N LEU A 71 -1.00 7.26 -9.83
CA LEU A 71 -1.36 7.54 -8.45
C LEU A 71 -0.10 7.38 -7.59
N HIS A 72 0.20 8.40 -6.79
CA HIS A 72 1.19 8.34 -5.73
C HIS A 72 0.45 8.15 -4.42
N VAL A 73 0.75 7.09 -3.68
CA VAL A 73 0.16 6.81 -2.36
C VAL A 73 1.20 7.02 -1.27
N SER A 74 0.71 7.44 -0.11
CA SER A 74 1.53 7.58 1.09
C SER A 74 2.27 6.27 1.43
N PRO A 75 3.57 6.33 1.78
CA PRO A 75 4.32 5.15 2.22
C PRO A 75 3.99 4.76 3.68
N PHE A 76 3.21 5.57 4.40
CA PHE A 76 2.82 5.31 5.77
C PHE A 76 1.59 4.39 5.81
N HIS A 77 1.71 3.25 6.46
CA HIS A 77 0.58 2.32 6.61
C HIS A 77 -0.53 2.96 7.45
N GLY A 78 -1.76 2.93 6.94
CA GLY A 78 -2.91 3.59 7.55
C GLY A 78 -3.03 5.08 7.21
N ASP A 79 -2.21 5.62 6.30
CA ASP A 79 -2.42 6.96 5.73
C ASP A 79 -3.13 6.90 4.37
N HIS A 80 -4.24 7.63 4.27
CA HIS A 80 -5.13 7.65 3.10
C HIS A 80 -4.70 8.67 2.04
N SER A 81 -3.68 9.45 2.34
CA SER A 81 -3.15 10.50 1.49
C SER A 81 -2.66 9.91 0.17
N LYS A 82 -3.14 10.50 -0.92
CA LYS A 82 -2.82 10.10 -2.29
C LYS A 82 -2.88 11.29 -3.23
N HIS A 83 -2.04 11.29 -4.26
CA HIS A 83 -1.93 12.36 -5.24
C HIS A 83 -1.91 11.80 -6.66
N GLY A 84 -2.65 12.43 -7.58
CA GLY A 84 -2.73 12.02 -8.98
C GLY A 84 -4.16 11.74 -9.43
N VAL A 85 -4.35 10.69 -10.25
CA VAL A 85 -5.68 10.30 -10.75
C VAL A 85 -6.64 9.98 -9.61
N CYS A 86 -7.92 10.35 -9.75
CA CYS A 86 -8.94 10.10 -8.73
C CYS A 86 -10.17 9.41 -9.34
N PHE A 87 -10.79 8.50 -8.58
CA PHE A 87 -11.96 7.71 -8.96
C PHE A 87 -13.17 8.00 -8.09
N ASP A 88 -14.35 7.57 -8.55
CA ASP A 88 -15.55 7.66 -7.72
C ASP A 88 -15.44 6.63 -6.58
N SER A 89 -15.96 6.95 -5.40
CA SER A 89 -15.95 6.01 -4.28
C SER A 89 -16.65 4.71 -4.65
N GLY A 90 -16.05 3.58 -4.30
CA GLY A 90 -16.55 2.24 -4.62
C GLY A 90 -16.23 1.76 -6.03
N GLU A 91 -15.63 2.59 -6.90
CA GLU A 91 -15.24 2.21 -8.25
C GLU A 91 -14.12 1.16 -8.23
N LYS A 92 -14.32 0.03 -8.92
CA LYS A 92 -13.27 -0.98 -9.09
C LYS A 92 -12.25 -0.51 -10.11
N VAL A 93 -10.98 -0.58 -9.73
CA VAL A 93 -9.85 -0.15 -10.56
C VAL A 93 -8.89 -1.29 -10.81
N ARG A 94 -8.24 -1.27 -11.96
CA ARG A 94 -7.07 -2.11 -12.25
C ARG A 94 -5.83 -1.38 -11.73
N ILE A 95 -4.99 -2.10 -10.97
CA ILE A 95 -3.70 -1.61 -10.48
C ILE A 95 -2.60 -2.29 -11.29
N SER A 96 -1.72 -1.51 -11.92
CA SER A 96 -0.60 -1.99 -12.72
C SER A 96 0.68 -1.20 -12.49
N CYS A 97 1.82 -1.78 -12.87
CA CYS A 97 3.10 -1.10 -12.81
C CYS A 97 3.12 0.10 -13.75
N PRO A 98 3.54 1.30 -13.31
CA PRO A 98 3.65 2.48 -14.17
C PRO A 98 4.81 2.41 -15.17
N VAL A 99 5.75 1.46 -15.01
CA VAL A 99 6.92 1.29 -15.89
C VAL A 99 6.67 0.26 -16.99
N CYS A 100 6.06 -0.88 -16.65
CA CYS A 100 5.93 -2.01 -17.57
C CYS A 100 4.49 -2.50 -17.77
N ASP A 101 3.50 -1.80 -17.21
CA ASP A 101 2.07 -2.11 -17.32
C ASP A 101 1.64 -3.49 -16.79
N ALA A 102 2.55 -4.24 -16.16
CA ALA A 102 2.23 -5.51 -15.53
C ALA A 102 1.17 -5.31 -14.43
N GLU A 103 0.05 -6.02 -14.54
CA GLU A 103 -1.00 -6.00 -13.53
C GLU A 103 -0.52 -6.70 -12.26
N PHE A 104 -0.86 -6.14 -11.10
CA PHE A 104 -0.47 -6.72 -9.83
C PHE A 104 -1.32 -7.97 -9.49
N PRO A 105 -0.71 -9.07 -9.04
CA PRO A 105 -1.40 -10.32 -8.72
C PRO A 105 -2.46 -10.14 -7.64
N VAL A 106 -3.49 -10.98 -7.67
CA VAL A 106 -4.53 -11.05 -6.64
C VAL A 106 -4.05 -11.95 -5.51
N LEU A 107 -3.97 -11.42 -4.29
CA LEU A 107 -3.74 -12.20 -3.07
C LEU A 107 -5.01 -12.95 -2.64
N GLY A 108 -6.16 -12.29 -2.75
CA GLY A 108 -7.45 -12.82 -2.32
C GLY A 108 -8.53 -11.75 -2.30
N LYS A 109 -9.73 -12.12 -1.82
CA LYS A 109 -10.85 -11.18 -1.66
C LYS A 109 -10.58 -10.21 -0.51
N CYS A 110 -10.94 -8.94 -0.71
CA CYS A 110 -10.93 -7.95 0.36
C CYS A 110 -12.16 -8.11 1.25
N ASN A 111 -12.04 -7.77 2.54
CA ASN A 111 -13.16 -7.82 3.48
C ASN A 111 -14.25 -6.76 3.22
N CYS A 112 -14.00 -5.77 2.35
CA CYS A 112 -15.05 -4.88 1.83
C CYS A 112 -16.04 -5.57 0.88
N GLN A 113 -15.81 -6.86 0.57
CA GLN A 113 -16.62 -7.77 -0.26
C GLN A 113 -16.72 -7.41 -1.76
N GLN A 114 -16.25 -6.22 -2.15
CA GLN A 114 -16.39 -5.69 -3.50
C GLN A 114 -15.05 -5.62 -4.25
N GLY A 115 -13.94 -5.47 -3.52
CA GLY A 115 -12.58 -5.43 -4.06
C GLY A 115 -11.79 -6.73 -3.89
N ASP A 116 -10.67 -6.80 -4.60
CA ASP A 116 -9.63 -7.81 -4.46
C ASP A 116 -8.35 -7.17 -3.89
N LEU A 117 -7.65 -7.88 -3.02
CA LEU A 117 -6.36 -7.47 -2.50
C LEU A 117 -5.27 -7.76 -3.54
N ARG A 118 -4.51 -6.74 -3.91
CA ARG A 118 -3.42 -6.81 -4.89
C ARG A 118 -2.07 -6.79 -4.19
N ILE A 119 -1.19 -7.68 -4.61
CA ILE A 119 0.15 -7.85 -4.05
C ILE A 119 1.09 -6.80 -4.61
N VAL A 120 1.79 -6.06 -3.75
CA VAL A 120 2.98 -5.26 -4.09
C VAL A 120 4.14 -5.80 -3.26
N TYR A 121 5.25 -6.14 -3.90
CA TYR A 121 6.35 -6.83 -3.22
C TYR A 121 7.22 -5.85 -2.44
N LEU A 122 7.72 -6.25 -1.28
CA LEU A 122 8.67 -5.45 -0.49
C LEU A 122 10.13 -5.77 -0.81
N THR A 123 10.39 -6.79 -1.63
CA THR A 123 11.75 -7.24 -1.95
C THR A 123 12.00 -7.22 -3.45
N PRO A 124 13.24 -6.90 -3.88
CA PRO A 124 13.60 -6.91 -5.30
C PRO A 124 13.47 -8.30 -5.90
N ASN A 125 13.59 -9.37 -5.11
CA ASN A 125 13.46 -10.74 -5.59
C ASN A 125 11.98 -11.20 -5.74
N ARG A 126 11.01 -10.35 -5.35
CA ARG A 126 9.57 -10.64 -5.32
C ARG A 126 9.25 -11.84 -4.43
N ASN A 127 9.90 -11.90 -3.28
CA ASN A 127 9.61 -12.90 -2.26
C ASN A 127 8.17 -12.68 -1.75
N GLU A 128 7.31 -13.67 -1.96
CA GLU A 128 5.90 -13.64 -1.54
C GLU A 128 5.75 -13.57 -0.02
N SER A 129 6.79 -13.89 0.76
CA SER A 129 6.79 -13.73 2.22
C SER A 129 6.90 -12.27 2.67
N HIS A 130 7.28 -11.34 1.79
CA HIS A 130 7.42 -9.91 2.09
C HIS A 130 6.63 -9.07 1.08
N MET A 131 5.42 -8.68 1.44
CA MET A 131 4.50 -7.98 0.55
C MET A 131 3.58 -7.04 1.31
N ILE A 132 3.11 -6.01 0.62
CA ILE A 132 1.92 -5.26 1.02
C ILE A 132 0.75 -5.69 0.14
N ALA A 133 -0.43 -5.70 0.72
CA ALA A 133 -1.67 -5.95 0.02
C ALA A 133 -2.55 -4.69 0.05
N VAL A 134 -3.01 -4.26 -1.11
CA VAL A 134 -3.87 -3.07 -1.27
C VAL A 134 -5.17 -3.43 -1.99
N CYS A 135 -6.30 -2.90 -1.55
CA CYS A 135 -7.59 -3.14 -2.19
C CYS A 135 -7.68 -2.45 -3.55
N ASP A 136 -8.21 -3.16 -4.57
CA ASP A 136 -8.46 -2.61 -5.90
C ASP A 136 -9.82 -1.92 -6.05
N GLN A 137 -10.50 -1.65 -4.95
CA GLN A 137 -11.68 -0.80 -4.91
C GLN A 137 -11.33 0.59 -4.38
N TRP A 138 -11.62 1.62 -5.18
CA TRP A 138 -11.35 3.00 -4.78
C TRP A 138 -12.15 3.41 -3.54
N GLY A 139 -11.47 4.03 -2.59
CA GLY A 139 -12.05 4.41 -1.30
C GLY A 139 -11.92 3.33 -0.22
N CYS A 140 -11.64 2.07 -0.57
CA CYS A 140 -11.33 1.07 0.44
C CYS A 140 -9.88 1.24 0.92
N TYR A 141 -9.70 1.47 2.23
CA TYR A 141 -8.37 1.62 2.82
C TYR A 141 -7.80 0.36 3.45
N LEU A 142 -8.52 -0.76 3.33
CA LEU A 142 -8.03 -2.03 3.84
C LEU A 142 -6.71 -2.35 3.16
N SER A 143 -5.67 -2.45 3.99
CA SER A 143 -4.32 -2.77 3.57
C SER A 143 -3.61 -3.60 4.61
N ARG A 144 -2.73 -4.49 4.15
CA ARG A 144 -1.93 -5.37 5.01
C ARG A 144 -0.46 -5.22 4.67
N VAL A 145 0.37 -5.33 5.68
CA VAL A 145 1.81 -5.55 5.55
C VAL A 145 2.07 -6.98 6.03
N ILE A 146 2.65 -7.79 5.15
CA ILE A 146 3.00 -9.19 5.40
C ILE A 146 4.52 -9.29 5.33
N ASP A 147 5.11 -9.86 6.37
CA ASP A 147 6.55 -10.00 6.56
C ASP A 147 6.85 -11.38 7.16
N ASP A 148 7.79 -12.15 6.60
CA ASP A 148 8.04 -13.56 6.95
C ASP A 148 6.81 -14.49 6.86
N ASN A 149 5.83 -14.18 5.98
CA ASN A 149 4.50 -14.81 5.92
C ASN A 149 3.62 -14.57 7.16
N ASP A 150 4.09 -13.79 8.13
CA ASP A 150 3.28 -13.32 9.23
C ASP A 150 2.61 -12.00 8.84
N LEU A 151 1.35 -11.84 9.25
CA LEU A 151 0.69 -10.56 9.16
C LEU A 151 1.38 -9.60 10.14
N PHE A 152 2.22 -8.70 9.64
CA PHE A 152 2.95 -7.75 10.46
C PHE A 152 2.01 -6.66 10.98
N SER A 153 1.19 -6.11 10.07
CA SER A 153 0.16 -5.14 10.40
C SER A 153 -1.04 -5.20 9.47
N GLU A 154 -2.18 -4.81 10.01
CA GLU A 154 -3.42 -4.58 9.25
C GLU A 154 -3.98 -3.20 9.62
N PHE A 155 -4.47 -2.50 8.60
CA PHE A 155 -5.22 -1.27 8.77
C PHE A 155 -6.62 -1.46 8.20
N ILE A 156 -7.61 -1.15 9.02
CA ILE A 156 -9.04 -1.21 8.68
C ILE A 156 -9.66 0.11 9.14
N ASP A 157 -10.23 0.85 8.20
CA ASP A 157 -11.06 2.01 8.51
C ASP A 157 -12.53 1.59 8.42
N ASP A 158 -13.19 1.49 9.57
CA ASP A 158 -14.61 1.09 9.67
C ASP A 158 -15.57 2.27 9.43
N SER A 159 -15.07 3.49 9.17
CA SER A 159 -15.91 4.68 8.90
C SER A 159 -16.52 4.73 7.49
N TRP A 160 -16.51 3.58 6.78
CA TRP A 160 -16.94 3.41 5.40
C TRP A 160 -18.36 2.83 5.24
N GLU A 161 -19.28 3.12 6.17
CA GLU A 161 -20.73 2.85 6.01
C GLU A 161 -21.47 3.96 5.23
#